data_AF-A0A7U7C3S4-F1
#
_entry.id   AF-A0A7U7C3S4-F1
#
_cell.length_a   1.000
_cell.length_b   1.000
_cell.length_c   1.000
_cell.angle_alpha   90.00
_cell.angle_beta   90.00
_cell.angle_gamma   90.00
#
_symmetry.space_group_name_H-M   'P 1'
#
loop_
_entity.id
_entity.type
_entity.pdbx_description
1 polymer ?
#
loop_
_entity_poly.entity_id
_entity_poly.type
_entity_poly.pdbx_seq_one_letter_code
_entity_poly.pdbx_strand_id
1 'polypeptide(L)'
;MDNISLTLKKGDIAGPIGNNSAGKTTLMKLISGILERPNGTTDLNTKTEGALIEAPALYPNMTVEANLKFYCRLYHKDYSSIDCYKEDLEVATYLKRKASKLSWV
;
A
#
# COMPACT_ATOMS: atom_id res chain seq x y z
N MET A 1 -22.41 -4.55 5.28
CA MET A 1 -21.65 -4.88 4.06
C MET A 1 -21.81 -6.37 3.93
N ASP A 2 -22.79 -6.81 3.15
CA ASP A 2 -23.37 -8.14 3.35
C ASP A 2 -23.20 -8.95 2.06
N ASN A 3 -22.64 -10.15 2.18
CA ASN A 3 -22.51 -11.14 1.10
C ASN A 3 -21.83 -10.63 -0.20
N ILE A 4 -20.58 -10.16 -0.11
CA ILE A 4 -19.80 -9.75 -1.27
C ILE A 4 -19.00 -10.96 -1.80
N SER A 5 -19.12 -11.23 -3.11
CA SER A 5 -18.28 -12.20 -3.82
C SER A 5 -17.47 -11.47 -4.89
N LEU A 6 -16.16 -11.67 -4.88
CA LEU A 6 -15.22 -11.05 -5.83
C LEU A 6 -14.17 -12.07 -6.24
N THR A 7 -13.85 -12.12 -7.54
CA THR A 7 -12.76 -12.92 -8.08
C THR A 7 -11.93 -12.02 -8.99
N LEU A 8 -10.65 -11.86 -8.67
CA LEU A 8 -9.69 -11.09 -9.47
C LEU A 8 -8.59 -12.03 -9.98
N LYS A 9 -8.20 -11.83 -11.24
CA LYS A 9 -7.12 -12.55 -11.89
C LYS A 9 -5.87 -11.68 -11.98
N LYS A 10 -4.72 -12.30 -12.22
CA LYS A 10 -3.46 -11.58 -12.45
C LYS A 10 -3.62 -10.63 -13.64
N GLY A 11 -3.36 -9.35 -13.39
CA GLY A 11 -3.46 -8.28 -14.39
C GLY A 11 -4.78 -7.50 -14.33
N ASP A 12 -5.74 -7.92 -13.52
CA ASP A 12 -7.00 -7.19 -13.35
C ASP A 12 -6.76 -5.89 -12.58
N ILE A 13 -7.45 -4.83 -13.01
CA ILE A 13 -7.53 -3.55 -12.31
C ILE A 13 -9.00 -3.35 -11.92
N ALA A 14 -9.28 -3.30 -10.62
CA ALA A 14 -10.62 -3.13 -10.09
C ALA A 14 -10.70 -1.89 -9.19
N GLY A 15 -11.71 -1.04 -9.43
CA GLY A 15 -11.99 0.15 -8.63
C GLY A 15 -13.38 0.07 -7.99
N PRO A 16 -13.51 -0.02 -6.65
CA PRO A 16 -14.82 0.01 -6.02
C PRO A 16 -15.43 1.42 -6.13
N ILE A 17 -16.66 1.52 -6.61
CA ILE A 17 -17.38 2.79 -6.84
C ILE A 17 -18.56 2.91 -5.86
N GLY A 18 -18.85 4.13 -5.39
CA GLY A 18 -20.03 4.42 -4.56
C GLY A 18 -19.91 5.75 -3.80
N ASN A 19 -20.80 6.03 -2.86
CA ASN A 19 -20.72 7.24 -2.03
C ASN A 19 -19.64 7.14 -0.94
N ASN A 20 -19.24 8.28 -0.38
CA ASN A 20 -18.49 8.29 0.88
C ASN A 20 -19.33 7.53 1.93
N SER A 21 -18.71 6.66 2.71
CA SER A 21 -19.37 5.74 3.66
C SER A 21 -20.05 4.49 3.08
N ALA A 22 -19.95 4.23 1.77
CA ALA A 22 -20.45 2.97 1.19
C ALA A 22 -19.64 1.71 1.59
N GLY A 23 -18.61 1.85 2.43
CA GLY A 23 -17.77 0.73 2.88
C GLY A 23 -16.58 0.39 1.98
N LYS A 24 -16.23 1.24 1.00
CA LYS A 24 -15.08 1.00 0.10
C LYS A 24 -13.76 0.79 0.83
N THR A 25 -13.45 1.66 1.79
CA THR A 25 -12.23 1.55 2.60
C THR A 25 -12.27 0.29 3.47
N THR A 26 -13.44 -0.06 4.02
CA THR A 26 -13.64 -1.30 4.77
C THR A 26 -13.37 -2.52 3.88
N LEU A 27 -13.88 -2.53 2.65
CA LEU A 27 -13.59 -3.59 1.67
C LEU A 27 -12.08 -3.71 1.39
N MET A 28 -11.40 -2.59 1.13
CA MET A 28 -9.96 -2.60 0.90
C MET A 28 -9.18 -3.13 2.12
N LYS A 29 -9.55 -2.74 3.34
CA LYS A 29 -8.94 -3.24 4.59
C LYS A 29 -9.18 -4.74 4.81
N LEU A 30 -10.35 -5.26 4.41
CA LEU A 30 -10.66 -6.70 4.47
C LEU A 30 -9.91 -7.49 3.39
N ILE A 31 -9.67 -6.92 2.21
CA ILE A 31 -8.87 -7.54 1.14
C ILE A 31 -7.40 -7.60 1.53
N SER A 32 -6.86 -6.51 2.08
CA SER A 32 -5.46 -6.43 2.50
C SER A 32 -5.14 -7.14 3.83
N GLY A 33 -6.11 -7.84 4.44
CA GLY A 33 -5.94 -8.52 5.72
C GLY A 33 -5.74 -7.62 6.94
N ILE A 34 -5.96 -6.30 6.83
CA ILE A 34 -5.85 -5.35 7.95
C ILE A 34 -7.04 -5.51 8.90
N LEU A 35 -8.22 -5.78 8.35
CA LEU A 35 -9.41 -6.16 9.13
C LEU A 35 -9.64 -7.65 8.99
N GLU A 36 -9.88 -8.31 10.11
CA GLU A 36 -10.31 -9.70 10.14
C GLU A 36 -11.73 -9.83 9.57
N ARG A 37 -11.99 -10.93 8.86
CA ARG A 37 -13.31 -11.24 8.30
C ARG A 37 -14.06 -12.12 9.30
N PRO A 38 -15.08 -11.62 10.02
CA PRO A 38 -15.79 -12.44 10.99
C PRO A 38 -16.55 -13.60 10.34
N ASN A 39 -17.00 -13.44 9.09
CA ASN A 39 -17.68 -14.48 8.32
C ASN A 39 -17.25 -14.39 6.85
N GLY A 40 -16.41 -15.33 6.39
CA GLY A 40 -15.99 -15.41 4.99
C GLY A 40 -14.55 -15.91 4.84
N THR A 41 -14.18 -16.22 3.60
CA THR A 41 -12.83 -16.68 3.26
C THR A 41 -12.18 -15.73 2.24
N THR A 42 -10.85 -15.76 2.20
CA THR A 42 -10.06 -15.15 1.12
C THR A 42 -9.06 -16.18 0.67
N ASP A 43 -8.99 -16.40 -0.64
CA ASP A 43 -7.92 -17.18 -1.25
C ASP A 43 -7.03 -16.22 -2.04
N LEU A 44 -5.88 -15.88 -1.43
CA LEU A 44 -4.88 -15.00 -2.03
C LEU A 44 -3.70 -15.85 -2.47
N ASN A 45 -3.70 -16.26 -3.73
CA ASN A 45 -2.59 -17.00 -4.33
C ASN A 45 -1.47 -16.05 -4.79
N THR A 46 -0.99 -15.19 -3.90
CA THR A 46 0.13 -14.27 -4.13
C THR A 46 1.16 -14.37 -3.02
N LYS A 47 2.43 -14.15 -3.36
CA LYS A 47 3.55 -14.12 -2.40
C LYS A 47 3.81 -12.74 -1.81
N THR A 48 3.24 -11.69 -2.40
CA THR A 48 3.48 -10.30 -1.98
C THR A 48 2.23 -9.48 -2.21
N GLU A 49 1.88 -8.70 -1.20
CA GLU A 49 0.75 -7.78 -1.19
C GLU A 49 1.25 -6.42 -0.69
N GLY A 50 0.78 -5.36 -1.32
CA GLY A 50 1.04 -3.99 -0.91
C GLY A 50 -0.29 -3.28 -0.73
N ALA A 51 -0.46 -2.57 0.37
CA ALA A 51 -1.66 -1.79 0.64
C ALA A 51 -1.27 -0.39 1.13
N LEU A 52 -1.84 0.61 0.49
CA LEU A 52 -1.82 2.00 0.94
C LEU A 52 -3.28 2.40 1.17
N ILE A 53 -3.69 2.43 2.42
CA ILE A 53 -5.07 2.73 2.80
C ILE A 53 -5.09 4.01 3.61
N GLU A 54 -5.95 4.95 3.23
CA GLU A 54 -6.06 6.28 3.83
C GLU A 54 -4.75 7.08 3.63
N ALA A 55 -3.95 7.25 4.68
CA ALA A 55 -2.72 8.04 4.63
C ALA A 55 -1.48 7.14 4.58
N PRO A 56 -0.40 7.56 3.89
CA PRO A 56 0.88 6.86 3.93
C PRO A 56 1.41 6.77 5.35
N ALA A 57 1.82 5.56 5.76
CA ALA A 57 2.41 5.31 7.07
C ALA A 57 3.90 5.75 7.15
N LEU A 58 4.23 6.92 6.59
CA LEU A 58 5.60 7.44 6.59
C LEU A 58 5.95 8.08 7.95
N TYR A 59 7.20 7.87 8.38
CA TYR A 59 7.78 8.53 9.55
C TYR A 59 8.20 9.96 9.20
N PRO A 60 7.51 11.01 9.71
CA PRO A 60 7.65 12.38 9.21
C PRO A 60 9.03 12.98 9.47
N ASN A 61 9.70 12.54 10.53
CA ASN A 61 11.01 13.04 10.95
C ASN A 61 12.19 12.30 10.28
N MET A 62 11.92 11.21 9.57
CA MET A 62 12.91 10.45 8.81
C MET A 62 13.02 10.98 7.37
N THR A 63 14.17 10.76 6.74
CA THR A 63 14.33 11.04 5.31
C THR A 63 13.50 10.07 4.47
N VAL A 64 13.22 10.41 3.21
CA VAL A 64 12.56 9.49 2.27
C VAL A 64 13.36 8.20 2.13
N GLU A 65 14.68 8.30 1.97
CA GLU A 65 15.57 7.14 1.90
C GLU A 65 15.48 6.26 3.15
N ALA A 66 15.44 6.86 4.34
CA ALA A 66 15.35 6.13 5.59
C ALA A 66 13.99 5.42 5.73
N ASN A 67 12.89 6.04 5.28
CA ASN A 67 11.58 5.40 5.21
C ASN A 67 11.60 4.19 4.26
N LEU A 68 12.16 4.35 3.05
CA LEU A 68 12.26 3.27 2.07
C LEU A 68 13.10 2.10 2.59
N LYS A 69 14.25 2.37 3.20
CA LYS A 69 15.10 1.36 3.84
C LYS A 69 14.39 0.67 5.00
N PHE A 70 13.63 1.40 5.82
CA PHE A 70 12.81 0.82 6.89
C PHE A 70 11.83 -0.21 6.32
N TYR A 71 11.08 0.13 5.28
CA TYR A 71 10.12 -0.80 4.66
C TYR A 71 10.80 -1.96 3.95
N CYS A 72 11.96 -1.76 3.33
CA CYS A 72 12.75 -2.86 2.79
C CYS A 72 13.10 -3.88 3.89
N ARG A 73 13.51 -3.41 5.08
CA ARG A 73 13.77 -4.31 6.22
C ARG A 73 12.51 -5.00 6.72
N LEU A 74 11.41 -4.25 6.87
CA LEU A 74 10.14 -4.78 7.38
C LEU A 74 9.57 -5.88 6.47
N TYR A 75 9.68 -5.71 5.16
CA TYR A 75 9.14 -6.64 4.16
C TYR A 75 10.21 -7.59 3.57
N HIS A 76 11.39 -7.66 4.16
CA HIS A 76 12.51 -8.49 3.71
C HIS A 76 12.85 -8.32 2.21
N LYS A 77 12.86 -7.06 1.74
CA LYS A 77 13.27 -6.67 0.39
C LYS A 77 14.70 -6.15 0.39
N ASP A 78 15.38 -6.34 -0.73
CA ASP A 78 16.74 -5.84 -0.93
C ASP A 78 16.75 -4.32 -1.15
N TYR A 79 17.77 -3.62 -0.65
CA TYR A 79 17.89 -2.17 -0.82
C TYR A 79 18.15 -1.74 -2.26
N SER A 80 18.69 -2.61 -3.11
CA SER A 80 18.82 -2.37 -4.56
C SER A 80 17.48 -2.11 -5.25
N SER A 81 16.36 -2.55 -4.66
CA SER A 81 15.02 -2.19 -5.15
C SER A 81 14.78 -0.67 -5.11
N ILE A 82 15.39 0.05 -4.16
CA ILE A 82 15.29 1.51 -4.11
C ILE A 82 15.98 2.12 -5.33
N ASP A 83 17.19 1.65 -5.65
CA ASP A 83 17.93 2.11 -6.83
C ASP A 83 17.25 1.72 -8.14
N CYS A 84 16.53 0.61 -8.16
CA CYS A 84 15.76 0.15 -9.33
C CYS A 84 14.58 1.08 -9.67
N TYR A 85 13.92 1.65 -8.64
CA TYR A 85 12.65 2.37 -8.82
C TYR A 85 12.73 3.87 -8.55
N LYS A 86 13.83 4.41 -8.00
CA LYS A 86 13.88 5.83 -7.59
C LYS A 86 13.75 6.80 -8.77
N GLU A 87 14.21 6.44 -9.96
CA GLU A 87 14.04 7.22 -11.17
C GLU A 87 12.60 7.13 -11.68
N ASP A 88 12.06 5.91 -11.85
CA ASP A 88 10.71 5.66 -12.37
C ASP A 88 9.60 6.26 -11.48
N LEU A 89 9.83 6.31 -10.17
CA LEU A 89 8.92 6.92 -9.20
C LEU A 89 9.21 8.42 -8.98
N GLU A 90 10.20 8.99 -9.66
CA GLU A 90 10.61 10.40 -9.56
C GLU A 90 10.98 10.86 -8.13
N VAL A 91 11.39 9.92 -7.28
CA VAL A 91 11.73 10.19 -5.86
C VAL A 91 13.22 10.44 -5.63
N ALA A 92 14.07 10.23 -6.64
CA ALA A 92 15.54 10.32 -6.51
C ALA A 92 16.03 11.65 -5.92
N THR A 93 15.44 12.78 -6.33
CA THR A 93 15.81 14.12 -5.85
C THR A 93 15.33 14.42 -4.43
N TYR A 94 14.40 13.61 -3.90
CA TYR A 94 13.78 13.78 -2.58
C TYR A 94 14.37 12.85 -1.52
N LEU A 95 15.23 11.90 -1.87
CA LEU A 95 15.76 10.87 -0.97
C LEU A 95 16.32 11.42 0.36
N LYS A 96 17.02 12.55 0.31
CA LYS A 96 17.63 13.20 1.48
C LYS A 96 16.68 14.13 2.26
N ARG A 97 15.49 14.43 1.73
CA ARG A 97 14.51 15.29 2.38
C ARG A 97 13.74 14.52 3.44
N LYS A 98 13.34 15.20 4.52
CA LYS A 98 12.42 14.65 5.52
C LYS A 98 11.03 14.45 4.90
N ALA A 99 10.36 13.35 5.24
CA ALA A 99 9.02 13.07 4.74
C ALA A 99 8.00 14.18 5.10
N SER A 100 8.15 14.81 6.27
CA SER A 100 7.36 15.99 6.68
C SER A 100 7.52 17.23 5.80
N LYS A 101 8.51 17.27 4.91
CA LYS A 101 8.79 18.39 4.00
C LYS A 101 8.37 18.10 2.56
N LEU A 102 7.75 16.96 2.31
CA LEU A 102 7.11 16.68 1.03
C LEU A 102 5.77 17.40 0.97
N SER A 103 5.47 18.01 -0.16
CA SER A 103 4.13 18.51 -0.44
C SER A 103 3.20 17.32 -0.68
N TRP A 104 1.97 17.40 -0.15
CA TRP A 104 0.88 16.55 -0.61
C TRP A 104 0.60 16.95 -2.06
N VAL A 105 1.07 16.13 -3.00
CA VAL A 105 0.66 16.20 -4.41
C VAL A 105 -0.63 15.39 -4.55
#